data_AF-A0A183USV1-F1
#
_entry.id   AF-A0A183USV1-F1
#
_cell.length_a   1.000
_cell.length_b   1.000
_cell.length_c   1.000
_cell.angle_alpha   90.00
_cell.angle_beta   90.00
_cell.angle_gamma   90.00
#
_symmetry.space_group_name_H-M   'P 1'
#
loop_
_entity.id
_entity.type
_entity.pdbx_description
1 polymer ?
#
loop_
_entity_poly.entity_id
_entity_poly.type
_entity_poly.pdbx_seq_one_letter_code
_entity_poly.pdbx_strand_id
1 'polypeptide(L)'
;MEQEAFVDLDDFDESEINLDEPPRSAIHYLRQVAVSRKRCPQVVKASLDPKFLSNRQSSSNFEKEQPSCVNAPSREWAYAKCDDFSWNRTLLQAKRAKYKKPDNIVYPGWVSWDF
;
A
#
# COMPACT_ATOMS: atom_id res chain seq x y z
N MET A 1 14.98 1.84 4.83
CA MET A 1 14.40 0.49 4.88
C MET A 1 15.57 -0.45 4.66
N GLU A 2 16.01 -1.13 5.71
CA GLU A 2 17.09 -2.11 5.62
C GLU A 2 16.46 -3.46 5.33
N GLN A 3 16.96 -4.15 4.31
CA GLN A 3 16.48 -5.48 3.95
C GLN A 3 17.19 -6.50 4.84
N GLU A 4 16.43 -7.30 5.59
CA GLU A 4 16.97 -8.30 6.50
C GLU A 4 17.73 -9.40 5.72
N ALA A 5 18.88 -9.82 6.28
CA ALA A 5 19.66 -10.90 5.71
C ALA A 5 19.00 -12.25 6.04
N PHE A 6 18.80 -13.08 5.02
CA PHE A 6 18.22 -14.42 5.17
C PHE A 6 19.28 -15.54 5.29
N VAL A 7 20.56 -15.21 5.07
CA VAL A 7 21.72 -16.12 5.22
C VAL A 7 22.77 -15.41 6.05
N ASP A 8 23.24 -16.11 7.09
CA ASP A 8 24.40 -15.72 7.88
C ASP A 8 25.67 -16.29 7.23
N LEU A 9 26.72 -15.47 7.10
CA LEU A 9 27.97 -15.84 6.39
C LEU A 9 29.15 -16.11 7.33
N ASP A 10 28.89 -16.10 8.63
CA ASP A 10 29.89 -16.04 9.71
C ASP A 10 30.84 -14.84 9.53
N ASP A 11 31.60 -14.50 10.57
CA ASP A 11 32.65 -13.50 10.43
C ASP A 11 33.77 -14.05 9.52
N PHE A 12 34.12 -13.30 8.49
CA PHE A 12 35.20 -13.65 7.55
C PHE A 12 36.07 -12.44 7.22
N ASP A 13 37.35 -12.68 6.90
CA ASP A 13 38.26 -11.61 6.49
C ASP A 13 38.04 -11.26 5.01
N GLU A 14 37.65 -10.02 4.74
CA GLU A 14 37.41 -9.51 3.40
C GLU A 14 38.68 -9.43 2.54
N SER A 15 39.87 -9.34 3.17
CA SER A 15 41.15 -9.23 2.48
C SER A 15 41.63 -10.55 1.88
N GLU A 16 41.17 -11.67 2.44
CA GLU A 16 41.50 -13.03 1.96
C GLU A 16 40.62 -13.47 0.78
N ILE A 17 39.53 -12.75 0.49
CA ILE A 17 38.58 -13.11 -0.56
C ILE A 17 39.09 -12.64 -1.93
N ASN A 18 39.61 -13.59 -2.70
CA ASN A 18 40.00 -13.38 -4.09
C ASN A 18 38.76 -13.37 -5.01
N LEU A 19 38.56 -12.28 -5.77
CA LEU A 19 37.45 -12.14 -6.73
C LEU A 19 37.80 -12.65 -8.13
N ASP A 20 39.08 -12.91 -8.42
CA ASP A 20 39.55 -13.34 -9.74
C ASP A 20 39.49 -14.87 -9.91
N GLU A 21 39.25 -15.61 -8.83
CA GLU A 21 39.08 -17.06 -8.85
C GLU A 21 37.62 -17.49 -8.80
N PRO A 22 37.24 -18.58 -9.50
CA PRO A 22 35.90 -19.12 -9.42
C PRO A 22 35.59 -19.64 -8.02
N PRO A 23 34.36 -19.45 -7.52
CA PRO A 23 33.97 -19.92 -6.20
C PRO A 23 34.00 -21.46 -6.14
N ARG A 24 34.59 -21.97 -5.07
CA ARG A 24 34.71 -23.42 -4.78
C ARG A 24 33.57 -23.98 -3.93
N SER A 25 32.67 -23.11 -3.47
CA SER A 25 31.55 -23.41 -2.57
C SER A 25 30.50 -22.31 -2.65
N ALA A 26 29.24 -22.63 -2.33
CA ALA A 26 28.17 -21.65 -2.24
C ALA A 26 28.45 -20.55 -1.19
N ILE A 27 29.02 -20.91 -0.04
CA ILE A 27 29.40 -19.94 1.01
C ILE A 27 30.54 -19.05 0.50
N HIS A 28 31.52 -19.63 -0.19
CA HIS A 28 32.62 -18.87 -0.78
C HIS A 28 32.11 -17.87 -1.82
N TYR A 29 31.15 -18.27 -2.65
CA TYR A 29 30.47 -17.37 -3.58
C TYR A 29 29.76 -16.21 -2.86
N LEU A 30 28.98 -16.49 -1.81
CA LEU A 30 28.27 -15.44 -1.07
C LEU A 30 29.23 -14.45 -0.40
N ARG A 31 30.38 -14.92 0.09
CA ARG A 31 31.46 -14.05 0.62
C ARG A 31 32.07 -13.18 -0.50
N GLN A 32 32.37 -13.75 -1.66
CA GLN A 32 32.81 -12.99 -2.84
C GLN A 32 31.79 -11.91 -3.24
N VAL A 33 30.49 -12.23 -3.23
CA VAL A 33 29.42 -11.28 -3.53
C VAL A 33 29.33 -10.18 -2.48
N ALA A 34 29.44 -10.52 -1.19
CA ALA A 34 29.42 -9.53 -0.11
C ALA A 34 30.57 -8.52 -0.24
N VAL A 35 31.79 -9.00 -0.51
CA VAL A 35 32.98 -8.16 -0.75
C VAL A 35 32.82 -7.33 -2.04
N SER A 36 32.38 -7.95 -3.13
CA SER A 36 32.12 -7.26 -4.40
C SER A 36 31.13 -6.10 -4.23
N ARG A 37 30.02 -6.34 -3.52
CA ARG A 37 29.00 -5.32 -3.23
C ARG A 37 29.55 -4.18 -2.36
N LYS A 38 30.37 -4.47 -1.34
CA LYS A 38 31.01 -3.44 -0.50
C LYS A 38 31.92 -2.51 -1.31
N ARG A 39 32.53 -3.01 -2.40
CA ARG A 39 33.36 -2.22 -3.32
C ARG A 39 32.53 -1.39 -4.31
N CYS A 40 31.24 -1.69 -4.50
CA CYS A 40 30.36 -0.93 -5.37
C CYS A 40 29.77 0.30 -4.67
N PRO A 41 29.53 1.41 -5.40
CA PRO A 41 28.81 2.56 -4.85
C PRO A 41 27.38 2.17 -4.44
N GLN A 42 26.97 2.55 -3.22
CA GLN A 42 25.65 2.20 -2.67
C GLN A 42 24.50 2.83 -3.44
N VAL A 43 24.70 4.03 -3.97
CA VAL A 43 23.71 4.76 -4.78
C VAL A 43 24.42 5.31 -6.01
N VAL A 44 23.84 5.05 -7.17
CA VAL A 44 24.29 5.61 -8.45
C VAL A 44 23.19 6.47 -9.04
N LYS A 45 23.57 7.60 -9.64
CA LYS A 45 22.67 8.47 -10.39
C LYS A 45 23.11 8.46 -11.85
N ALA A 46 22.28 7.89 -12.71
CA ALA A 46 22.47 7.99 -14.15
C ALA A 46 21.83 9.28 -14.67
N SER A 47 22.60 10.09 -15.39
CA SER A 47 22.06 11.23 -16.14
C SER A 47 21.43 10.73 -17.43
N LEU A 48 20.12 10.88 -17.56
CA LEU A 48 19.38 10.56 -18.79
C LEU A 48 19.17 11.86 -19.60
N ASP A 49 19.38 11.79 -20.91
CA ASP A 49 19.05 12.92 -21.79
C ASP A 49 17.52 13.09 -21.82
N PRO A 50 16.99 14.27 -21.45
CA PRO A 50 15.55 14.54 -21.43
C PRO A 50 14.86 14.30 -22.79
N LYS A 51 15.60 14.27 -23.90
CA LYS A 51 15.05 13.93 -25.23
C LYS A 51 14.48 12.51 -25.30
N PHE A 52 14.97 11.58 -24.47
CA PHE A 52 14.46 10.21 -24.40
C PHE A 52 13.31 10.05 -23.38
N LEU A 53 13.07 11.07 -22.56
CA LEU A 53 12.03 11.10 -21.54
C LEU A 53 10.79 11.79 -22.12
N SER A 54 10.07 11.10 -23.02
CA SER A 54 8.73 11.53 -23.45
C SER A 54 7.75 11.34 -22.29
N ASN A 55 7.69 12.34 -21.41
CA ASN A 55 6.93 12.26 -20.18
C ASN A 55 5.61 13.02 -20.34
N ARG A 56 4.63 12.43 -21.03
CA ARG A 56 3.25 12.90 -20.94
C ARG A 56 2.71 12.46 -19.59
N GLN A 57 2.93 13.30 -18.57
CA GLN A 57 2.36 13.06 -17.24
C GLN A 57 0.83 13.00 -17.37
N SER A 58 0.24 11.86 -17.02
CA SER A 58 -1.21 11.75 -16.88
C SER A 58 -1.63 12.62 -15.69
N SER A 59 -2.42 13.66 -15.95
CA SER A 59 -3.03 14.44 -14.89
C SER A 59 -4.04 13.57 -14.14
N SER A 60 -3.81 13.32 -12.84
CA SER A 60 -4.82 12.75 -11.96
C SER A 60 -5.85 13.84 -11.63
N ASN A 61 -6.70 14.17 -12.58
CA ASN A 61 -7.80 15.10 -12.34
C ASN A 61 -8.82 14.37 -11.47
N PHE A 62 -8.90 14.77 -10.19
CA PHE A 62 -10.00 14.40 -9.33
C PHE A 62 -11.16 15.34 -9.65
N GLU A 63 -12.15 14.86 -10.38
CA GLU A 63 -13.38 15.61 -10.63
C GLU A 63 -14.10 15.83 -9.29
N LYS A 64 -14.01 17.05 -8.75
CA LYS A 64 -14.82 17.44 -7.61
C LYS A 64 -16.22 17.76 -8.12
N GLU A 65 -17.21 17.01 -7.66
CA GLU A 65 -18.61 17.39 -7.82
C GLU A 65 -18.80 18.78 -7.22
N GLN A 66 -19.29 19.73 -8.03
CA GLN A 66 -19.62 21.06 -7.57
C GLN A 66 -20.99 21.00 -6.88
N PRO A 67 -21.08 21.32 -5.57
CA PRO A 67 -22.38 21.35 -4.91
C PRO A 67 -23.23 22.45 -5.55
N SER A 68 -24.46 22.12 -5.93
CA SER A 68 -25.45 23.11 -6.37
C SER A 68 -25.73 24.07 -5.21
N CYS A 69 -25.29 25.31 -5.34
CA CYS A 69 -25.54 26.35 -4.33
C CYS A 69 -27.02 26.77 -4.25
N VAL A 70 -27.81 26.47 -5.29
CA VAL A 70 -29.22 26.86 -5.37
C VAL A 70 -30.10 26.01 -4.46
N ASN A 71 -29.73 24.74 -4.24
CA ASN A 71 -30.51 23.79 -3.43
C ASN A 71 -29.75 23.31 -2.19
N ALA A 72 -28.68 23.99 -1.80
CA ALA A 72 -27.90 23.62 -0.63
C ALA A 72 -28.71 23.91 0.66
N PRO A 73 -28.88 22.94 1.57
CA PRO A 73 -29.57 23.18 2.83
C PRO A 73 -28.76 24.14 3.71
N SER A 74 -29.44 24.80 4.66
CA SER A 74 -28.74 25.60 5.66
C SER A 74 -27.84 24.72 6.53
N ARG A 75 -26.74 25.31 7.02
CA ARG A 75 -25.79 24.61 7.91
C ARG A 75 -26.49 24.07 9.16
N GLU A 76 -27.40 24.84 9.74
CA GLU A 76 -28.18 24.45 10.92
C GLU A 76 -29.06 23.23 10.64
N TRP A 77 -29.72 23.21 9.49
CA TRP A 77 -30.52 22.06 9.06
C TRP A 77 -29.66 20.81 8.87
N ALA A 78 -28.47 20.97 8.25
CA ALA A 78 -27.55 19.85 8.04
C ALA A 78 -27.07 19.27 9.38
N TYR A 79 -26.70 20.10 10.35
CA TYR A 79 -26.31 19.63 11.69
C TYR A 79 -27.46 18.93 12.41
N ALA A 80 -28.65 19.52 12.40
CA ALA A 80 -29.84 18.89 12.99
C ALA A 80 -30.11 17.50 12.38
N LYS A 81 -29.90 17.34 11.06
CA LYS A 81 -30.06 16.04 10.39
C LYS A 81 -28.95 15.04 10.71
N CYS A 82 -27.72 15.50 10.89
CA CYS A 82 -26.63 14.64 11.38
C CYS A 82 -26.94 14.12 12.79
N ASP A 83 -27.46 14.98 13.66
CA ASP A 83 -27.84 14.61 15.03
C ASP A 83 -28.99 13.60 15.03
N ASP A 84 -30.09 13.89 14.30
CA ASP A 84 -31.22 12.98 14.08
C ASP A 84 -30.73 11.60 13.59
N PHE A 85 -29.84 11.59 12.60
CA PHE A 85 -29.31 10.35 12.02
C PHE A 85 -28.47 9.57 13.03
N SER A 86 -27.59 10.26 13.77
CA SER A 86 -26.70 9.63 14.76
C SER A 86 -27.49 9.00 15.91
N TRP A 87 -28.53 9.69 16.38
CA TRP A 87 -29.44 9.20 17.42
C TRP A 87 -30.18 7.95 16.96
N ASN A 88 -30.79 8.01 15.77
CA ASN A 88 -31.51 6.87 15.19
C ASN A 88 -30.59 5.66 14.97
N ARG A 89 -29.36 5.89 14.48
CA ARG A 89 -28.36 4.83 14.30
C ARG A 89 -28.01 4.16 15.63
N THR A 90 -27.84 4.93 16.69
CA THR A 90 -27.54 4.41 18.05
C THR A 90 -28.70 3.56 18.57
N LEU A 91 -29.94 4.04 18.43
CA LEU A 91 -31.13 3.31 18.83
C LEU A 91 -31.33 2.01 18.05
N LEU A 92 -31.05 2.01 16.74
CA LEU A 92 -31.09 0.80 15.91
C LEU A 92 -30.00 -0.21 16.31
N GLN A 93 -28.77 0.26 16.59
CA GLN A 93 -27.68 -0.61 17.05
C GLN A 93 -28.01 -1.27 18.39
N ALA A 94 -28.55 -0.51 19.34
CA ALA A 94 -28.95 -1.06 20.64
C ALA A 94 -30.03 -2.16 20.52
N LYS A 95 -30.93 -2.05 19.55
CA LYS A 95 -31.99 -3.03 19.31
C LYS A 95 -31.61 -4.13 18.32
N ARG A 96 -30.44 -4.06 17.68
CA ARG A 96 -30.05 -4.96 16.59
C ARG A 96 -30.03 -6.43 17.00
N ALA A 97 -29.58 -6.73 18.21
CA ALA A 97 -29.55 -8.10 18.74
C ALA A 97 -30.96 -8.68 18.98
N LYS A 98 -31.97 -7.82 19.19
CA LYS A 98 -33.36 -8.24 19.46
C LYS A 98 -34.11 -8.63 18.18
N TYR A 99 -33.78 -8.03 17.04
CA TYR A 99 -34.46 -8.29 15.78
C TYR A 99 -33.73 -9.37 14.98
N LYS A 100 -34.40 -10.50 14.78
CA LYS A 100 -33.94 -11.57 13.89
C LYS A 100 -34.55 -11.38 12.50
N LYS A 101 -33.87 -11.92 11.50
CA LYS A 101 -34.41 -12.05 10.14
C LYS A 101 -35.74 -12.82 10.22
N PRO A 102 -36.82 -12.31 9.63
CA PRO A 102 -38.08 -13.05 9.56
C PRO A 102 -37.97 -14.20 8.56
N ASP A 103 -38.54 -15.36 8.91
CA ASP A 103 -38.39 -16.61 8.14
C ASP A 103 -39.07 -16.56 6.76
N ASN A 104 -40.03 -15.67 6.57
CA ASN A 104 -40.81 -15.51 5.34
C ASN A 104 -40.20 -14.50 4.34
N ILE A 105 -39.01 -13.94 4.61
CA ILE A 105 -38.34 -12.98 3.72
C ILE A 105 -37.02 -13.54 3.22
N VAL A 106 -36.92 -13.73 1.90
CA VAL A 106 -35.66 -14.07 1.22
C VAL A 106 -34.98 -12.77 0.81
N TYR A 107 -33.86 -12.43 1.46
CA TYR A 107 -32.98 -11.36 1.00
C TYR A 107 -32.18 -11.87 -0.21
N PRO A 108 -31.97 -11.04 -1.25
CA PRO A 108 -31.04 -11.40 -2.31
C PRO A 108 -29.67 -11.68 -1.70
N GLY A 109 -29.06 -12.79 -2.09
CA GLY A 109 -27.70 -13.11 -1.68
C GLY A 109 -26.74 -12.01 -2.13
N TRP A 110 -25.75 -11.68 -1.29
CA TRP A 110 -24.58 -10.97 -1.77
C TRP A 110 -23.88 -11.94 -2.71
N VAL A 111 -23.93 -11.66 -4.02
CA VAL A 111 -23.06 -12.35 -4.97
C VAL A 111 -21.64 -12.01 -4.52
N SER A 112 -20.90 -13.00 -4.00
CA SER A 112 -19.46 -12.90 -3.86
C SER A 112 -18.91 -12.81 -5.28
N TRP A 113 -18.66 -11.59 -5.73
CA TRP A 113 -17.80 -11.39 -6.88
C TRP A 113 -16.38 -11.70 -6.41
N ASP A 114 -16.02 -12.98 -6.45
CA ASP A 114 -14.62 -13.40 -6.41
C ASP A 114 -14.05 -13.05 -7.79
N PHE A 115 -13.41 -11.88 -7.87
CA PHE A 115 -12.51 -11.48 -8.97
C PHE A 115 -11.08 -11.48 -8.46
#